data_AF-A0A7W7K0G9-F1
#
_entry.id   AF-A0A7W7K0G9-F1
#
_cell.length_a   1.000
_cell.length_b   1.000
_cell.length_c   1.000
_cell.angle_alpha   90.00
_cell.angle_beta   90.00
_cell.angle_gamma   90.00
#
_symmetry.space_group_name_H-M   'P 1'
#
loop_
_entity.id
_entity.type
_entity.pdbx_description
1 polymer ?
#
loop_
_entity_poly.entity_id
_entity_poly.type
_entity_poly.pdbx_seq_one_letter_code
_entity_poly.pdbx_strand_id
1 'polypeptide(L)'
;MAMSMITINFQNTTLTTTTSQILIQNGNFALDTTSALSMSGTISFSSLYITSGAINFNVESGTSFTASVMVPVNAPGGAPVIEITNFAGTVTVTWPTFSGLQTQTVMSGDPITLNGFAN
;
A
#
# COMPACT_ATOMS: atom_id res chain seq x y z
N MET A 1 13.11 -13.11 10.51
CA MET A 1 13.48 -11.74 10.09
C MET A 1 12.42 -10.82 10.67
N ALA A 2 12.80 -9.64 11.17
CA ALA A 2 11.81 -8.70 11.72
C ALA A 2 10.95 -8.14 10.58
N MET A 3 9.66 -7.96 10.83
CA MET A 3 8.67 -7.51 9.86
C MET A 3 7.77 -6.49 10.54
N SER A 4 7.42 -5.46 9.80
CA SER A 4 6.62 -4.37 10.33
C SER A 4 5.41 -4.07 9.44
N MET A 5 4.27 -3.83 10.09
CA MET A 5 3.02 -3.56 9.40
C MET A 5 2.99 -2.14 8.88
N ILE A 6 2.73 -1.97 7.59
CA ILE A 6 2.33 -0.68 7.02
C ILE A 6 0.82 -0.67 6.80
N THR A 7 0.24 0.52 6.86
CA THR A 7 -1.18 0.76 6.57
C THR A 7 -1.29 1.76 5.43
N ILE A 8 -2.05 1.42 4.40
CA ILE A 8 -2.32 2.29 3.25
C ILE A 8 -3.80 2.61 3.25
N ASN A 9 -4.15 3.89 3.41
CA ASN A 9 -5.54 4.34 3.46
C ASN A 9 -5.91 5.11 2.21
N PHE A 10 -7.00 4.68 1.57
CA PHE A 10 -7.65 5.35 0.46
C PHE A 10 -8.87 6.09 1.02
N GLN A 11 -8.91 7.41 0.87
CA GLN A 11 -9.97 8.27 1.42
C GLN A 11 -10.69 8.96 0.26
N ASN A 12 -11.94 8.53 -0.02
CA ASN A 12 -12.72 9.02 -1.18
C ASN A 12 -11.90 9.01 -2.47
N THR A 13 -11.16 7.93 -2.71
CA THR A 13 -10.26 7.79 -3.85
C THR A 13 -11.01 7.17 -5.03
N THR A 14 -10.75 7.65 -6.23
CA THR A 14 -11.29 7.11 -7.48
C THR A 14 -10.13 6.55 -8.31
N LEU A 15 -10.27 5.36 -8.88
CA LEU A 15 -9.28 4.91 -9.85
C LEU A 15 -9.44 5.66 -11.17
N THR A 16 -8.32 6.14 -11.72
CA THR A 16 -8.27 6.83 -13.02
C THR A 16 -8.23 5.85 -14.19
N THR A 17 -7.99 4.56 -13.91
CA THR A 17 -8.07 3.46 -14.86
C THR A 17 -8.75 2.24 -14.19
N THR A 18 -8.94 1.14 -14.90
CA THR A 18 -9.50 -0.10 -14.32
C THR A 18 -8.51 -0.88 -13.46
N THR A 19 -7.24 -0.45 -13.37
CA THR A 19 -6.19 -1.11 -12.60
C THR A 19 -5.47 -0.12 -11.71
N SER A 20 -5.10 -0.54 -10.49
CA SER A 20 -4.18 0.19 -9.62
C SER A 20 -3.18 -0.77 -9.00
N GLN A 21 -1.97 -0.26 -8.74
CA GLN A 21 -0.87 -1.03 -8.19
C GLN A 21 -0.27 -0.29 -7.00
N ILE A 22 0.03 -1.05 -5.94
CA ILE A 22 0.93 -0.66 -4.85
C ILE A 22 2.23 -1.45 -5.07
N LEU A 23 3.30 -0.75 -5.38
CA LEU A 23 4.63 -1.31 -5.62
C LEU A 23 5.56 -0.99 -4.43
N ILE A 24 6.38 -1.96 -4.03
CA ILE A 24 7.45 -1.76 -3.06
C ILE A 24 8.83 -2.01 -3.69
N GLN A 25 9.76 -1.10 -3.45
CA GLN A 25 11.19 -1.22 -3.80
C GLN A 25 12.03 -1.15 -2.53
N ASN A 26 13.26 -1.70 -2.56
CA ASN A 26 14.16 -1.79 -1.39
C ASN A 26 13.53 -2.49 -0.17
N GLY A 27 12.55 -3.35 -0.43
CA GLY A 27 11.82 -4.15 0.52
C GLY A 27 10.85 -5.07 -0.22
N ASN A 28 10.20 -5.96 0.52
CA ASN A 28 9.24 -6.91 -0.01
C ASN A 28 8.02 -6.94 0.88
N PHE A 29 6.84 -7.10 0.26
CA PHE A 29 5.67 -7.53 0.99
C PHE A 29 5.90 -8.96 1.48
N ALA A 30 5.82 -9.15 2.79
CA ALA A 30 6.07 -10.43 3.45
C ALA A 30 4.77 -11.23 3.58
N LEU A 31 4.17 -11.54 2.43
CA LEU A 31 2.87 -12.22 2.34
C LEU A 31 3.07 -13.73 2.23
N ASP A 32 3.50 -14.36 3.32
CA ASP A 32 3.72 -15.82 3.39
C ASP A 32 2.43 -16.60 3.68
N THR A 33 1.38 -15.92 4.14
CA THR A 33 0.11 -16.48 4.56
C THR A 33 -1.05 -15.58 4.12
N THR A 34 -2.21 -16.16 3.84
CA THR A 34 -3.44 -15.43 3.44
C THR A 34 -3.86 -14.38 4.47
N SER A 35 -3.45 -14.55 5.74
CA SER A 35 -3.75 -13.64 6.85
C SER A 35 -2.89 -12.37 6.88
N ALA A 36 -1.84 -12.30 6.06
CA ALA A 36 -0.89 -11.19 6.08
C ALA A 36 -1.45 -9.91 5.44
N LEU A 37 -2.48 -10.03 4.59
CA LEU A 37 -3.18 -8.89 4.02
C LEU A 37 -4.55 -8.75 4.68
N SER A 38 -4.83 -7.60 5.30
CA SER A 38 -6.19 -7.25 5.70
C SER A 38 -6.68 -6.03 4.94
N MET A 39 -7.94 -6.08 4.50
CA MET A 39 -8.61 -5.01 3.78
C MET A 39 -9.95 -4.71 4.48
N SER A 40 -10.26 -3.45 4.69
CA SER A 40 -11.57 -3.01 5.21
C SER A 40 -12.15 -1.88 4.37
N GLY A 41 -13.48 -1.82 4.26
CA GLY A 41 -14.21 -0.82 3.48
C GLY A 41 -15.20 -1.43 2.48
N THR A 42 -15.90 -0.58 1.74
CA THR A 42 -16.78 -0.99 0.64
C THR A 42 -16.00 -0.92 -0.66
N ILE A 43 -15.48 -2.07 -1.11
CA ILE A 43 -14.67 -2.16 -2.32
C ILE A 43 -15.14 -3.38 -3.12
N SER A 44 -15.58 -3.15 -4.35
CA SER A 44 -15.97 -4.20 -5.28
C SER A 44 -14.83 -4.42 -6.27
N PHE A 45 -14.07 -5.49 -6.08
CA PHE A 45 -13.00 -5.88 -6.99
C PHE A 45 -13.51 -6.81 -8.08
N SER A 46 -13.05 -6.61 -9.31
CA SER A 46 -13.12 -7.64 -10.34
C SER A 46 -12.01 -8.68 -10.15
N SER A 47 -10.84 -8.26 -9.64
CA SER A 47 -9.72 -9.15 -9.30
C SER A 47 -8.69 -8.48 -8.37
N LEU A 48 -7.99 -9.27 -7.56
CA LEU A 48 -6.87 -8.87 -6.70
C LEU A 48 -5.69 -9.84 -6.96
N TYR A 49 -4.55 -9.30 -7.37
CA TYR A 49 -3.32 -10.06 -7.66
C TYR A 49 -2.19 -9.58 -6.78
N ILE A 50 -1.55 -10.52 -6.09
CA ILE A 50 -0.53 -10.20 -5.11
C ILE A 50 0.75 -10.97 -5.41
N THR A 51 1.86 -10.25 -5.38
CA THR A 51 3.22 -10.77 -5.53
C THR A 51 4.08 -10.24 -4.40
N SER A 52 5.28 -10.79 -4.23
CA SER A 52 6.21 -10.31 -3.19
C SER A 52 6.57 -8.81 -3.33
N GLY A 53 6.45 -8.22 -4.52
CA GLY A 53 6.78 -6.80 -4.77
C GLY A 53 5.58 -5.90 -5.07
N ALA A 54 4.40 -6.45 -5.34
CA ALA A 54 3.26 -5.66 -5.77
C ALA A 54 1.91 -6.24 -5.33
N ILE A 55 1.02 -5.36 -4.89
CA ILE A 55 -0.41 -5.62 -4.71
C ILE A 55 -1.13 -4.88 -5.84
N ASN A 56 -1.79 -5.62 -6.72
CA ASN A 56 -2.55 -5.07 -7.84
C ASN A 56 -4.02 -5.38 -7.63
N PHE A 57 -4.87 -4.38 -7.82
CA PHE A 57 -6.31 -4.58 -7.70
C PHE A 57 -7.03 -3.87 -8.84
N ASN A 58 -8.08 -4.52 -9.30
CA ASN A 58 -8.94 -4.01 -10.35
C ASN A 58 -10.30 -3.69 -9.75
N VAL A 59 -10.69 -2.42 -9.81
CA VAL A 59 -12.05 -1.97 -9.51
C VAL A 59 -12.62 -1.29 -10.74
N GLU A 60 -13.94 -1.10 -10.77
CA GLU A 60 -14.58 -0.34 -11.83
C GLU A 60 -14.02 1.09 -11.88
N SER A 61 -13.53 1.50 -13.04
CA SER A 61 -12.96 2.84 -13.24
C SER A 61 -14.02 3.91 -13.00
N GLY A 62 -13.65 5.01 -12.36
CA GLY A 62 -14.58 6.10 -12.04
C GLY A 62 -15.39 5.89 -10.75
N THR A 63 -15.37 4.70 -10.15
CA THR A 63 -16.01 4.43 -8.86
C THR A 63 -15.13 4.94 -7.71
N SER A 64 -15.69 5.80 -6.86
CA SER A 64 -15.04 6.24 -5.63
C SER A 64 -15.16 5.18 -4.54
N PHE A 65 -14.10 4.97 -3.78
CA PHE A 65 -14.08 4.05 -2.64
C PHE A 65 -13.26 4.61 -1.47
N THR A 66 -13.50 4.02 -0.30
CA THR A 66 -12.69 4.24 0.91
C THR A 66 -12.25 2.87 1.41
N ALA A 67 -10.96 2.73 1.67
CA ALA A 67 -10.33 1.46 1.99
C ALA A 67 -9.14 1.62 2.92
N SER A 68 -8.87 0.59 3.71
CA SER A 68 -7.59 0.45 4.44
C SER A 68 -6.95 -0.89 4.09
N VAL A 69 -5.69 -0.85 3.68
CA VAL A 69 -4.87 -2.01 3.32
C VAL A 69 -3.76 -2.13 4.36
N MET A 70 -3.72 -3.22 5.13
CA MET A 70 -2.65 -3.49 6.08
C MET A 70 -1.82 -4.68 5.62
N VAL A 71 -0.50 -4.49 5.54
CA VAL A 71 0.43 -5.49 4.97
C VAL A 71 1.77 -5.47 5.70
N PRO A 72 2.35 -6.64 6.05
CA PRO A 72 3.69 -6.72 6.60
C PRO A 72 4.73 -6.48 5.52
N VAL A 73 5.73 -5.68 5.86
CA VAL A 73 6.88 -5.37 5.02
C VAL A 73 8.15 -5.86 5.72
N ASN A 74 9.03 -6.46 4.92
CA ASN A 74 10.40 -6.78 5.30
C ASN A 74 11.33 -5.95 4.40
N ALA A 75 12.16 -5.10 4.98
CA ALA A 75 13.06 -4.20 4.29
C ALA A 75 14.47 -4.24 4.93
N PRO A 76 15.21 -5.35 4.78
CA PRO A 76 16.51 -5.53 5.44
C PRO A 76 17.62 -4.68 4.79
N GLY A 77 17.39 -4.13 3.59
CA GLY A 77 18.36 -3.37 2.81
C GLY A 77 18.28 -1.85 2.96
N GLY A 78 17.39 -1.33 3.81
CA GLY A 78 17.19 0.11 4.01
C GLY A 78 15.72 0.52 4.01
N ALA A 79 15.47 1.84 3.96
CA ALA A 79 14.12 2.36 3.90
C ALA A 79 13.42 1.89 2.61
N PRO A 80 12.25 1.22 2.71
CA PRO A 80 11.50 0.81 1.54
C PRO A 80 10.92 2.03 0.82
N VAL A 81 10.68 1.88 -0.47
CA VAL A 81 10.05 2.89 -1.33
C VAL A 81 8.71 2.35 -1.78
N ILE A 82 7.64 3.13 -1.59
CA ILE A 82 6.28 2.77 -1.99
C ILE A 82 5.83 3.69 -3.12
N GLU A 83 5.31 3.09 -4.18
CA GLU A 83 4.64 3.80 -5.28
C GLU A 83 3.22 3.27 -5.43
N ILE A 84 2.25 4.18 -5.60
CA ILE A 84 0.85 3.83 -5.82
C ILE A 84 0.36 4.54 -7.07
N THR A 85 -0.22 3.80 -8.02
CA THR A 85 -0.55 4.33 -9.36
C THR A 85 -2.06 4.37 -9.62
N ASN A 86 -2.44 5.12 -10.64
CA ASN A 86 -3.77 5.14 -11.25
C ASN A 86 -4.92 5.51 -10.32
N PHE A 87 -4.72 6.52 -9.45
CA PHE A 87 -5.76 7.01 -8.56
C PHE A 87 -5.86 8.54 -8.57
N ALA A 88 -7.05 9.04 -8.22
CA ALA A 88 -7.34 10.44 -7.94
C ALA A 88 -8.00 10.55 -6.57
N GLY A 89 -7.62 11.54 -5.77
CA GLY A 89 -8.08 11.70 -4.38
C GLY A 89 -6.93 11.55 -3.39
N THR A 90 -7.26 11.22 -2.14
CA THR A 90 -6.28 11.19 -1.05
C THR A 90 -5.92 9.76 -0.68
N VAL A 91 -4.64 9.41 -0.87
CA VAL A 91 -4.06 8.17 -0.35
C VAL A 91 -2.98 8.51 0.65
N THR A 92 -2.99 7.85 1.81
CA THR A 92 -1.94 7.99 2.82
C THR A 92 -1.30 6.65 3.13
N VAL A 93 0.00 6.67 3.45
CA VAL A 93 0.75 5.51 3.90
C VAL A 93 1.23 5.81 5.31
N THR A 94 1.02 4.87 6.22
CA THR A 94 1.47 4.91 7.62
C THR A 94 2.40 3.75 7.90
N TRP A 95 3.55 4.01 8.52
CA TRP A 95 4.55 2.99 8.85
C TRP A 95 5.18 3.25 10.23
N PRO A 96 5.71 2.20 10.89
CA PRO A 96 6.43 2.37 12.14
C PRO A 96 7.85 2.90 11.90
N THR A 97 8.28 3.78 12.80
CA THR A 97 9.65 4.24 12.96
C THR A 97 10.08 3.97 14.41
N PHE A 98 11.38 4.10 14.70
CA PHE A 98 11.89 3.97 16.07
C PHE A 98 11.31 5.00 17.06
N SER A 99 10.76 6.11 16.56
CA SER A 99 10.14 7.18 17.35
C SER A 99 8.60 7.13 17.41
N GLY A 100 7.96 6.18 16.71
CA GLY A 100 6.51 6.06 16.60
C GLY A 100 6.02 5.93 15.16
N LEU A 101 4.71 6.03 14.95
CA LEU A 101 4.12 5.95 13.61
C LEU A 101 4.35 7.24 12.83
N GLN A 102 4.71 7.10 11.54
CA GLN A 102 4.80 8.19 10.59
C GLN A 102 3.77 7.99 9.49
N THR A 103 3.15 9.08 9.02
CA THR A 103 2.14 9.08 7.96
C THR A 103 2.50 10.09 6.89
N GLN A 104 2.34 9.72 5.63
CA GLN A 104 2.54 10.60 4.49
C GLN A 104 1.46 10.42 3.44
N THR A 105 1.03 11.53 2.82
CA THR A 105 0.15 11.51 1.65
C THR A 105 0.97 11.16 0.40
N VAL A 106 0.43 10.25 -0.42
CA VAL A 106 1.03 9.79 -1.67
C VAL A 106 0.35 10.49 -2.84
N MET A 107 1.16 10.89 -3.83
CA MET A 107 0.66 11.34 -5.13
C MET A 107 0.73 10.17 -6.13
N SER A 108 -0.24 10.10 -7.03
CA SER A 108 -0.34 8.95 -7.94
C SER A 108 0.84 8.89 -8.90
N GLY A 109 1.54 7.75 -8.92
CA GLY A 109 2.75 7.54 -9.71
C GLY A 109 4.02 8.16 -9.10
N ASP A 110 3.92 8.86 -7.98
CA ASP A 110 5.07 9.46 -7.31
C ASP A 110 5.54 8.57 -6.16
N PRO A 111 6.75 7.97 -6.24
CA PRO A 111 7.26 7.12 -5.18
C PRO A 111 7.62 7.92 -3.92
N ILE A 112 7.31 7.34 -2.75
CA ILE A 112 7.71 7.86 -1.44
C ILE A 112 8.69 6.92 -0.76
N THR A 113 9.72 7.48 -0.13
CA THR A 113 10.64 6.70 0.71
C THR A 113 10.13 6.69 2.16
N LEU A 114 9.95 5.50 2.74
CA LEU A 114 9.51 5.32 4.13
C LEU A 114 10.70 5.58 5.08
N ASN A 115 11.07 6.85 5.22
CA ASN A 115 12.22 7.24 6.05
C ASN A 115 12.05 6.79 7.50
N GLY A 116 13.15 6.32 8.10
CA GLY A 116 13.17 5.85 9.48
C GLY A 116 12.39 4.54 9.72
N PHE A 117 12.03 3.80 8.66
CA PHE A 117 11.31 2.53 8.75
C PHE A 117 11.96 1.58 9.76
N ALA A 118 11.19 1.18 10.75
CA ALA A 118 11.57 0.15 11.72
C ALA A 118 11.08 -1.20 11.19
N ASN A 119 11.99 -2.16 11.01
CA ASN A 119 11.64 -3.56 10.68
C ASN A 119 11.16 -4.30 11.92
#